data_AF-A0A4R7FMY6-F1
#
_entry.id   AF-A0A4R7FMY6-F1
#
_cell.length_a   1.000
_cell.length_b   1.000
_cell.length_c   1.000
_cell.angle_alpha   90.00
_cell.angle_beta   90.00
_cell.angle_gamma   90.00
#
_symmetry.space_group_name_H-M   'P 1'
#
loop_
_entity.id
_entity.type
_entity.pdbx_description
1 polymer ?
#
loop_
_entity_poly.entity_id
_entity_poly.type
_entity_poly.pdbx_seq_one_letter_code
_entity_poly.pdbx_strand_id
1 'polypeptide(L)' 'MHASLAVILAAILLLVAVALIVVAVRRNGWRGTPASLRERVSIYVPISVCVSLAGVLLLSH' A
#
# COMPACT_ATOMS: atom_id res chain seq x y z
N MET A 1 0.67 5.46 -25.84
CA MET A 1 -0.62 5.20 -25.13
C MET A 1 -0.45 4.27 -23.92
N HIS A 2 0.34 3.20 -24.00
CA HIS A 2 0.61 2.31 -22.85
C HIS A 2 1.35 2.96 -21.67
N ALA A 3 2.19 3.97 -21.96
CA ALA A 3 2.91 4.76 -20.97
C ALA A 3 2.02 5.44 -19.94
N SER A 4 1.00 6.14 -20.43
CA SER A 4 0.07 6.87 -19.59
C SER A 4 -0.72 5.92 -18.69
N LEU A 5 -1.07 4.72 -19.17
CA LEU A 5 -1.78 3.71 -18.39
C LEU A 5 -0.91 3.13 -17.26
N ALA A 6 0.36 2.82 -17.52
CA ALA A 6 1.28 2.30 -16.50
C ALA A 6 1.47 3.31 -15.35
N VAL A 7 1.64 4.59 -15.69
CA VAL A 7 1.77 5.67 -14.71
C VAL A 7 0.49 5.86 -13.90
N ILE A 8 -0.69 5.82 -14.54
CA ILE A 8 -1.98 5.91 -13.84
C ILE A 8 -2.17 4.74 -12.88
N LEU A 9 -1.85 3.50 -13.31
CA LEU A 9 -1.95 2.32 -12.46
C LEU A 9 -0.98 2.38 -11.27
N ALA A 10 0.26 2.82 -11.49
CA ALA A 10 1.22 3.03 -10.42
C ALA A 10 0.73 4.08 -9.40
N ALA A 11 0.15 5.18 -9.88
CA ALA A 11 -0.43 6.21 -9.02
C ALA A 11 -1.59 5.68 -8.16
N ILE A 12 -2.49 4.89 -8.76
CA ILE A 12 -3.60 4.24 -8.03
C ILE A 12 -3.07 3.30 -6.95
N LEU A 13 -2.08 2.47 -7.28
CA LEU A 13 -1.48 1.54 -6.32
C LEU A 13 -0.82 2.27 -5.14
N LEU A 14 -0.14 3.39 -5.40
CA LEU A 14 0.43 4.23 -4.36
C LEU A 14 -0.64 4.88 -3.48
N LEU A 15 -1.74 5.38 -4.06
CA LEU A 15 -2.86 5.92 -3.29
C LEU A 15 -3.50 4.87 -2.37
N VAL A 16 -3.66 3.64 -2.87
CA VAL A 16 -4.16 2.50 -2.06
C VAL A 16 -3.19 2.19 -0.92
N ALA A 17 -1.88 2.14 -1.18
CA ALA A 17 -0.87 1.92 -0.15
C ALA A 17 -0.92 3.00 0.94
N VAL A 18 -1.03 4.28 0.56
CA VAL A 18 -1.18 5.40 1.50
C VAL A 18 -2.45 5.27 2.32
N ALA A 19 -3.58 4.94 1.70
CA ALA A 19 -4.84 4.74 2.41
C ALA A 19 -4.74 3.62 3.45
N LEU A 20 -4.12 2.49 3.09
CA LEU A 20 -3.88 1.37 4.01
C LEU A 20 -2.97 1.77 5.17
N ILE A 21 -1.91 2.57 4.93
CA ILE A 21 -1.04 3.12 5.99
C ILE A 21 -1.85 4.00 6.94
N VAL A 22 -2.68 4.90 6.42
CA VAL A 22 -3.52 5.78 7.25
C VAL A 22 -4.47 4.95 8.11
N VAL A 23 -5.12 3.93 7.53
CA VAL A 23 -5.99 3.01 8.29
C VAL A 23 -5.20 2.26 9.37
N ALA A 24 -3.98 1.82 9.06
CA ALA A 24 -3.10 1.14 10.01
C ALA A 24 -2.74 2.04 11.20
N VAL A 25 -2.32 3.27 10.92
CA VAL A 25 -1.94 4.26 11.94
C VAL A 25 -3.14 4.61 12.80
N ARG A 26 -4.31 4.86 12.19
CA ARG A 26 -5.56 5.12 12.92
C ARG A 26 -5.94 3.95 13.81
N ARG A 27 -5.95 2.71 13.29
CA ARG A 27 -6.26 1.51 14.10
C ARG A 27 -5.27 1.31 15.26
N ASN A 28 -3.98 1.50 15.02
CA ASN A 28 -2.96 1.34 16.06
C ASN A 28 -3.06 2.43 17.13
N GLY A 29 -3.34 3.69 16.74
CA GLY A 29 -3.54 4.79 17.68
C GLY A 29 -4.78 4.65 18.55
N TRP A 30 -5.85 4.02 18.05
CA TRP A 30 -7.10 3.82 18.79
C TRP A 30 -7.06 2.62 19.76
N ARG A 31 -6.23 1.61 19.48
CA ARG A 31 -6.32 0.33 20.20
C ARG A 31 -5.70 0.32 21.60
N GLY A 32 -4.89 1.31 21.96
CA GLY A 32 -4.20 1.38 23.26
C GLY A 32 -3.31 0.16 23.60
N THR A 33 -3.27 -0.83 22.71
CA THR A 33 -2.64 -2.15 22.84
C THR A 33 -2.02 -2.50 21.50
N PRO A 34 -0.84 -3.16 21.50
CA PRO A 34 -0.15 -3.49 20.26
C PRO A 34 -0.97 -4.46 19.41
N ALA A 35 -1.17 -4.12 18.14
CA ALA A 35 -1.82 -5.01 17.18
C ALA A 35 -1.10 -6.37 17.11
N SER A 36 -1.87 -7.46 17.03
CA SER A 36 -1.34 -8.81 16.95
C SER A 36 -0.46 -8.99 15.70
N LEU A 37 0.48 -9.93 15.74
CA LEU A 37 1.34 -10.25 14.60
C LEU A 37 0.53 -10.52 13.32
N ARG A 38 -0.58 -11.26 13.44
CA ARG A 38 -1.47 -11.57 12.32
C ARG A 38 -2.10 -10.32 11.70
N GLU A 39 -2.51 -9.35 12.50
CA GLU A 39 -3.10 -8.10 12.01
C GLU A 39 -2.07 -7.20 11.36
N ARG A 40 -0.85 -7.14 11.92
CA ARG A 40 0.26 -6.43 11.30
C ARG A 40 0.54 -7.02 9.92
N VAL A 41 0.72 -8.34 9.82
CA VAL A 41 0.96 -9.02 8.54
C VAL A 41 -0.19 -8.78 7.56
N SER A 42 -1.44 -8.87 8.01
CA SER A 42 -2.63 -8.62 7.16
C SER A 42 -2.70 -7.20 6.58
N ILE A 43 -2.00 -6.22 7.17
CA ILE A 43 -1.98 -4.83 6.73
C ILE A 43 -0.71 -4.51 5.94
N TYR A 44 0.47 -4.95 6.42
CA TYR A 44 1.75 -4.64 5.77
C TYR A 44 1.97 -5.43 4.48
N VAL A 45 1.45 -6.66 4.37
CA VAL A 45 1.55 -7.45 3.12
C VAL A 45 0.88 -6.74 1.95
N PRO A 46 -0.40 -6.33 2.01
CA PRO A 46 -1.03 -5.64 0.88
C PRO A 46 -0.36 -4.29 0.56
N ILE A 47 0.12 -3.55 1.56
CA ILE A 47 0.92 -2.32 1.33
C ILE A 47 2.19 -2.64 0.52
N SER A 48 2.94 -3.67 0.94
CA SER A 48 4.18 -4.07 0.26
C SER A 48 3.93 -4.53 -1.18
N VAL A 49 2.84 -5.26 -1.42
CA VAL A 49 2.44 -5.68 -2.77
C VAL A 49 2.11 -4.46 -3.65
N CYS A 50 1.32 -3.51 -3.14
CA CYS A 50 0.98 -2.29 -3.88
C CYS A 50 2.23 -1.47 -4.26
N VAL A 51 3.17 -1.27 -3.33
CA VAL A 51 4.41 -0.52 -3.58
C VAL A 51 5.30 -1.26 -4.57
N SER A 52 5.44 -2.58 -4.44
CA SER A 52 6.27 -3.39 -5.33
C SER A 52 5.74 -3.38 -6.76
N LEU A 53 4.41 -3.55 -6.93
CA LEU A 53 3.77 -3.47 -8.24
C LEU A 53 3.88 -2.08 -8.86
N ALA A 54 3.69 -1.02 -8.07
CA ALA A 54 3.89 0.35 -8.54
C ALA A 54 5.34 0.57 -9.00
N GLY A 55 6.31 0.08 -8.23
CA GLY A 55 7.73 0.16 -8.58
C GLY A 55 8.06 -0.58 -9.89
N VAL A 56 7.55 -1.81 -10.06
CA VAL A 56 7.72 -2.57 -11.31
C VAL A 56 7.10 -1.82 -12.49
N LEU A 57 5.89 -1.27 -12.32
CA LEU A 57 5.20 -0.52 -13.37
C LEU A 57 5.95 0.76 -13.78
N LEU A 58 6.63 1.43 -12.83
CA LEU A 58 7.40 2.64 -13.11
C LEU A 58 8.80 2.33 -13.67
N LEU A 59 9.43 1.22 -13.26
CA LEU A 59 10.74 0.80 -13.76
C LEU A 59 10.69 0.13 -15.14
N SER A 60 9.53 -0.46 -15.47
CA SER A 60 9.30 -1.11 -16.77
C SER A 60 8.79 -0.13 -17.83
N HIS A 61 8.68 1.17 -17.48
CA HIS A 61 8.18 2.24 -18.33
C HIS A 61 9.30 3.19 -18.74
#